data_AF-A0A535CBJ6-F1
#
_entry.id   AF-A0A535CBJ6-F1
#
_cell.length_a   1.000
_cell.length_b   1.000
_cell.length_c   1.000
_cell.angle_alpha   90.00
_cell.angle_beta   90.00
_cell.angle_gamma   90.00
#
_symmetry.space_group_name_H-M   'P 1'
#
loop_
_entity.id
_entity.type
_entity.pdbx_description
1 polymer ?
#
loop_
_entity_poly.entity_id
_entity_poly.type
_entity_poly.pdbx_seq_one_letter_code
_entity_poly.pdbx_strand_id
1 'polypeptide(L)' 'MTTQESAPSFARDIQPLFRPADRVSMRWAFDLGSYQDVRAHAQAILGRLASGTMPCDGKWPEEQITLFRRWVEAGMPA' A
#
# COMPACT_ATOMS: atom_id res chain seq x y z
N MET A 1 -15.25 -4.17 -23.22
CA MET A 1 -15.75 -4.68 -21.94
C MET A 1 -15.05 -3.90 -20.84
N THR A 2 -15.70 -2.86 -20.32
CA THR A 2 -15.23 -2.11 -19.15
C THR A 2 -15.39 -3.02 -17.94
N THR A 3 -14.31 -3.70 -17.54
CA THR A 3 -14.27 -4.41 -16.27
C THR A 3 -14.60 -3.40 -15.18
N GLN A 4 -15.68 -3.65 -14.45
CA GLN A 4 -16.18 -2.79 -13.40
C GLN A 4 -15.05 -2.37 -12.47
N GLU A 5 -14.79 -1.07 -12.53
CA GLU A 5 -13.80 -0.26 -11.84
C GLU A 5 -14.15 -0.16 -10.35
N SER A 6 -14.23 -1.30 -9.65
CA SER A 6 -14.21 -1.26 -8.19
C SER A 6 -12.80 -0.87 -7.80
N ALA A 7 -12.62 0.39 -7.42
CA ALA A 7 -11.37 0.84 -6.83
C ALA A 7 -10.95 -0.16 -5.74
N PRO A 8 -9.68 -0.60 -5.71
CA PRO A 8 -9.20 -1.41 -4.58
C PRO A 8 -9.50 -0.64 -3.29
N SER A 9 -9.75 -1.34 -2.20
CA SER A 9 -10.07 -0.75 -0.89
C SER A 9 -8.96 -1.03 0.10
N PHE A 10 -8.78 -0.16 1.10
CA PHE A 10 -7.70 -0.36 2.06
C PHE A 10 -7.87 -1.67 2.82
N ALA A 11 -9.02 -1.90 3.44
CA ALA A 11 -9.22 -3.06 4.30
C ALA A 11 -9.15 -4.40 3.54
N ARG A 12 -9.63 -4.43 2.29
CA ARG A 12 -9.75 -5.68 1.52
C ARG A 12 -8.52 -5.98 0.68
N ASP A 13 -7.94 -4.96 0.06
CA ASP A 13 -6.94 -5.13 -1.00
C ASP A 13 -5.55 -4.65 -0.58
N ILE A 14 -5.43 -3.64 0.29
CA ILE A 14 -4.15 -3.02 0.65
C ILE A 14 -3.62 -3.51 2.01
N GLN A 15 -4.49 -3.58 3.00
CA GLN A 15 -4.20 -4.03 4.36
C GLN A 15 -3.56 -5.43 4.41
N PRO A 16 -4.02 -6.45 3.63
CA PRO A 16 -3.37 -7.76 3.62
C PRO A 16 -2.03 -7.79 2.88
N LEU A 17 -1.72 -6.81 2.02
CA LEU A 17 -0.41 -6.72 1.36
C LEU A 17 0.69 -6.35 2.36
N PHE A 18 0.34 -5.53 3.36
CA PHE A 18 1.24 -5.19 4.45
C PHE A 18 1.39 -6.38 5.40
N ARG A 19 2.47 -7.15 5.21
CA ARG A 19 2.76 -8.31 6.04
C ARG A 19 3.05 -7.85 7.48
N PRO A 20 2.85 -8.71 8.48
CA PRO A 20 3.22 -8.39 9.87
C PRO A 20 4.67 -7.93 10.01
N ALA A 21 5.59 -8.53 9.24
CA ALA A 21 6.99 -8.15 9.20
C ALA A 21 7.19 -6.70 8.70
N ASP A 22 6.45 -6.29 7.67
CA ASP A 22 6.50 -4.92 7.15
C ASP A 22 5.97 -3.92 8.19
N ARG A 23 4.87 -4.28 8.89
CA ARG A 23 4.30 -3.48 9.98
C ARG A 23 5.28 -3.29 11.13
N VAL A 24 5.93 -4.36 11.60
CA VAL A 24 6.93 -4.28 12.68
C VAL A 24 8.14 -3.47 12.24
N SER A 25 8.57 -3.63 10.99
CA SER A 25 9.69 -2.88 10.41
C SER A 25 9.40 -1.39 10.21
N MET A 26 8.12 -1.00 10.12
CA MET A 26 7.69 0.40 9.93
C MET A 26 7.05 1.01 11.17
N ARG A 27 6.76 0.23 12.22
CA ARG A 27 6.22 0.68 13.51
C ARG A 27 6.94 1.88 14.11
N TRP A 28 8.24 2.04 13.84
CA TRP A 28 9.03 3.18 14.33
C TRP A 28 8.69 4.50 13.62
N ALA A 29 8.08 4.45 12.42
CA ALA A 29 7.69 5.61 11.63
C ALA A 29 6.17 5.84 11.67
N PHE A 30 5.36 4.82 11.35
CA PHE A 30 3.90 4.88 11.30
C PHE A 30 3.29 3.47 11.24
N ASP A 31 1.99 3.35 11.50
CA ASP A 31 1.31 2.04 11.49
C ASP A 31 0.78 1.68 10.10
N LEU A 32 1.38 0.68 9.46
CA LEU A 32 0.94 0.16 8.16
C LEU A 32 -0.39 -0.63 8.20
N GLY A 33 -0.91 -0.93 9.39
CA GLY A 33 -2.24 -1.51 9.58
C GLY A 33 -3.34 -0.45 9.72
N SER A 34 -2.97 0.80 10.01
CA SER A 34 -3.86 1.93 10.19
C SER A 34 -4.13 2.61 8.85
N TYR A 35 -5.39 2.60 8.43
CA TYR A 35 -5.84 3.32 7.24
C TYR A 35 -5.43 4.80 7.28
N GLN A 36 -5.54 5.45 8.45
CA GLN A 36 -5.27 6.87 8.59
C GLN A 36 -3.79 7.19 8.33
N ASP A 37 -2.88 6.41 8.93
CA ASP A 37 -1.45 6.53 8.73
C ASP A 37 -1.06 6.21 7.29
N VAL A 38 -1.54 5.09 6.75
CA VAL A 38 -1.24 4.68 5.37
C VAL A 38 -1.77 5.71 4.39
N ARG A 39 -2.97 6.26 4.62
CA ARG A 39 -3.55 7.33 3.81
C ARG A 39 -2.71 8.60 3.91
N ALA A 40 -2.35 9.05 5.11
CA ALA A 40 -1.51 10.24 5.28
C ALA A 40 -0.15 10.12 4.57
N HIS A 41 0.40 8.90 4.49
CA HIS A 41 1.71 8.63 3.91
C HIS A 41 1.68 7.92 2.55
N ALA A 42 0.52 7.76 1.90
CA ALA A 42 0.39 6.86 0.76
C ALA A 42 1.30 7.23 -0.41
N GLN A 43 1.44 8.52 -0.72
CA GLN A 43 2.34 9.02 -1.76
C GLN A 43 3.81 8.68 -1.45
N ALA A 44 4.23 8.84 -0.20
CA ALA A 44 5.59 8.51 0.24
C ALA A 44 5.84 6.99 0.23
N ILE A 45 4.85 6.20 0.63
CA ILE A 45 4.89 4.74 0.58
C ILE A 45 5.01 4.29 -0.89
N LEU A 46 4.17 4.80 -1.78
CA LEU A 46 4.21 4.50 -3.21
C LEU A 46 5.59 4.82 -3.82
N GLY A 47 6.17 5.97 -3.47
CA GLY A 47 7.52 6.34 -3.91
C GLY A 47 8.59 5.33 -3.45
N ARG A 48 8.54 4.90 -2.19
CA ARG A 48 9.49 3.91 -1.65
C ARG A 48 9.30 2.51 -2.22
N LEU A 49 8.05 2.10 -2.47
CA LEU A 49 7.70 0.85 -3.14
C LEU A 49 8.19 0.87 -4.59
N ALA A 50 7.96 1.96 -5.32
CA ALA A 50 8.41 2.13 -6.70
C ALA A 50 9.94 2.18 -6.83
N SER A 51 10.64 2.82 -5.89
CA SER A 51 12.10 2.75 -5.82
C SER A 51 12.61 1.36 -5.43
N GLY A 52 11.76 0.48 -4.89
CA GLY A 52 12.16 -0.83 -4.39
C GLY A 52 13.09 -0.77 -3.19
N THR A 53 13.18 0.39 -2.53
CA THR A 53 13.89 0.58 -1.26
C THR A 53 13.07 0.08 -0.06
N MET A 54 11.80 -0.26 -0.29
CA MET A 54 10.93 -0.92 0.69
C MET A 54 10.12 -2.06 0.05
N PRO A 55 9.76 -3.08 0.86
CA PRO A 55 10.21 -3.28 2.24
C PRO A 55 11.62 -3.86 2.36
N CYS A 56 12.23 -3.72 3.55
CA CYS A 56 13.60 -4.13 3.89
C CYS A 56 13.87 -5.64 3.70
N ASP A 57 12.80 -6.44 3.61
CA ASP A 57 12.83 -7.91 3.50
C ASP A 57 12.66 -8.41 2.05
N GLY A 58 12.42 -7.50 1.09
CA GLY A 58 12.25 -7.86 -0.31
C GLY A 58 11.17 -7.02 -0.99
N LYS A 59 11.47 -6.55 -2.21
CA LYS A 59 10.58 -5.69 -3.00
C LYS A 59 9.21 -6.36 -3.21
N TRP A 60 8.15 -5.57 -3.12
CA TRP A 60 6.84 -6.02 -3.57
C TRP A 60 6.88 -6.35 -5.07
N PRO A 61 6.14 -7.38 -5.52
CA PRO A 61 5.96 -7.60 -6.94
C PRO A 61 5.23 -6.42 -7.59
N GLU A 62 5.54 -6.15 -8.85
CA GLU A 62 5.01 -5.00 -9.60
C GLU A 62 3.47 -4.95 -9.62
N GLU A 63 2.81 -6.11 -9.56
CA GLU A 63 1.34 -6.21 -9.44
C GLU A 63 0.81 -5.58 -8.14
N GLN A 64 1.48 -5.81 -7.00
CA GLN A 64 1.08 -5.22 -5.71
C GLN A 64 1.35 -3.72 -5.69
N ILE A 65 2.47 -3.28 -6.28
CA ILE A 65 2.79 -1.85 -6.42
C ILE A 65 1.73 -1.17 -7.31
N THR A 66 1.33 -1.83 -8.40
CA THR A 66 0.28 -1.35 -9.29
C THR A 66 -1.07 -1.29 -8.59
N LEU A 67 -1.41 -2.27 -7.75
CA LEU A 67 -2.64 -2.27 -6.95
C LEU A 67 -2.65 -1.10 -5.95
N PHE A 68 -1.54 -0.90 -5.23
CA PHE A 68 -1.38 0.22 -4.32
C PHE A 68 -1.47 1.56 -5.04
N ARG A 69 -0.84 1.68 -6.21
CA ARG A 69 -0.93 2.88 -7.06
C ARG A 69 -2.38 3.17 -7.46
N ARG A 70 -3.13 2.16 -7.92
CA ARG A 70 -4.55 2.30 -8.26
C ARG A 70 -5.40 2.74 -7.08
N TRP A 71 -5.14 2.23 -5.88
CA TRP A 71 -5.80 2.68 -4.65
C TRP A 71 -5.55 4.16 -4.37
N VAL A 72 -4.30 4.59 -4.52
CA VAL A 72 -3.91 5.99 -4.37
C VAL A 72 -4.59 6.88 -5.40
N GLU A 73 -4.59 6.47 -6.68
CA GLU A 73 -5.23 7.19 -7.79
C GLU A 73 -6.76 7.25 -7.65
N ALA A 74 -7.37 6.23 -7.03
CA ALA A 74 -8.80 6.18 -6.74
C ALA A 74 -9.24 7.05 -5.55
N GLY A 75 -8.32 7.81 -4.93
CA GLY A 75 -8.64 8.67 -3.78
C GLY A 75 -8.59 7.95 -2.44
N MET A 76 -7.95 6.78 -2.40
CA MET A 76 -7.62 6.04 -1.17
C MET A 76 -8.88 5.61 -0.39
N PRO A 77 -9.83 4.88 -1.01
CA PRO A 77 -11.03 4.41 -0.33
C PRO A 77 -10.70 3.42 0.79
N ALA A 78 -11.39 3.52 1.93
CA ALA A 78 -11.21 2.64 3.09
C ALA A 78 -11.67 1.20 2.81
#